data_AF-A0A6B2VG18-F1
#
_entry.id   AF-A0A6B2VG18-F1
#
_cell.length_a   1.000
_cell.length_b   1.000
_cell.length_c   1.000
_cell.angle_alpha   90.00
_cell.angle_beta   90.00
_cell.angle_gamma   90.00
#
_symmetry.space_group_name_H-M   'P 1'
#
loop_
_entity.id
_entity.type
_entity.pdbx_description
1 polymer ?
#
loop_
_entity_poly.entity_id
_entity_poly.type
_entity_poly.pdbx_seq_one_letter_code
_entity_poly.pdbx_strand_id
1 'polypeptide(L)' 'GLAQVWTGGDVVPAQAVRDVLAACPGLTVVDGYGPTETTTFATSYALADPAAVPATVPIGHPLDDMRVHVLDAR' A
#
# COMPACT_ATOMS: atom_id res chain seq x y z
N GLY A 1 9.53 16.44 9.61
CA GLY A 1 8.24 15.79 9.94
C GLY A 1 8.28 14.34 9.51
N LEU A 2 7.16 13.62 9.64
CA LEU A 2 7.04 12.24 9.14
C LEU A 2 7.01 12.25 7.61
N ALA A 3 7.87 11.45 6.97
CA ALA A 3 7.95 11.38 5.50
C ALA A 3 7.07 10.29 4.90
N GLN A 4 6.86 9.19 5.64
CA GLN A 4 6.05 8.05 5.18
C GLN A 4 5.23 7.45 6.32
N VAL A 5 4.03 6.97 6.00
CA VAL A 5 3.20 6.11 6.86
C VAL A 5 2.95 4.81 6.11
N TRP A 6 3.27 3.68 6.75
CA TRP A 6 3.00 2.35 6.23
C TRP A 6 1.81 1.75 6.96
N THR A 7 0.87 1.18 6.22
CA THR A 7 -0.32 0.50 6.72
C THR A 7 -0.55 -0.80 5.94
N GLY A 8 -1.47 -1.64 6.39
CA GLY A 8 -1.74 -2.95 5.79
C GLY A 8 -2.41 -3.89 6.78
N GLY A 9 -2.59 -5.15 6.37
CA GLY A 9 -3.19 -6.22 7.18
C GLY A 9 -4.70 -6.39 7.01
N ASP A 10 -5.39 -5.40 6.45
CA ASP A 10 -6.77 -5.46 5.97
C ASP A 10 -6.93 -4.48 4.79
N VAL A 11 -8.12 -4.40 4.19
CA VAL A 11 -8.44 -3.45 3.12
C VAL A 11 -8.26 -2.02 3.61
N VAL A 12 -7.30 -1.29 3.02
CA VAL A 12 -7.05 0.11 3.32
C VAL A 12 -8.15 1.00 2.70
N PRO A 13 -8.89 1.78 3.50
CA PRO A 13 -9.94 2.64 2.98
C PRO A 13 -9.36 3.79 2.14
N ALA A 14 -9.69 3.85 0.85
CA ALA A 14 -9.20 4.89 -0.04
C ALA A 14 -9.51 6.32 0.44
N GLN A 15 -10.65 6.52 1.12
CA GLN A 15 -11.00 7.83 1.66
C GLN A 15 -10.06 8.26 2.79
N ALA A 16 -9.67 7.34 3.68
CA ALA A 16 -8.74 7.64 4.76
C ALA A 16 -7.36 8.05 4.20
N VAL A 17 -6.90 7.39 3.13
CA VAL A 17 -5.65 7.77 2.45
C VAL A 17 -5.75 9.17 1.86
N ARG A 18 -6.85 9.51 1.18
CA ARG A 18 -7.09 10.86 0.65
C ARG A 18 -7.07 11.92 1.75
N ASP A 19 -7.76 11.67 2.85
CA ASP A 19 -7.87 12.62 3.96
C ASP A 19 -6.50 12.87 4.61
N VAL A 20 -5.71 11.81 4.81
CA VAL A 20 -4.35 11.92 5.38
C VAL A 20 -3.41 12.67 4.45
N LEU A 21 -3.41 12.37 3.15
CA LEU A 21 -2.55 13.06 2.17
C LEU A 21 -2.93 14.53 2.00
N ALA A 22 -4.23 14.85 2.04
CA ALA A 22 -4.70 16.24 2.00
C ALA A 22 -4.32 17.02 3.27
N ALA A 23 -4.38 16.38 4.43
CA ALA A 23 -4.05 17.01 5.71
C ALA A 23 -2.53 17.15 5.94
N CYS A 24 -1.71 16.31 5.29
CA CYS A 24 -0.26 16.26 5.49
C CYS A 24 0.50 16.36 4.15
N PRO A 25 0.64 17.59 3.59
CA PRO A 25 1.38 17.79 2.34
C PRO A 25 2.82 17.27 2.42
N GLY A 26 3.24 16.51 1.40
CA GLY A 26 4.57 15.90 1.32
C GLY A 26 4.70 14.55 2.03
N LEU A 27 3.64 14.05 2.68
CA LEU A 27 3.58 12.68 3.19
C LEU A 27 3.36 11.68 2.05
N THR A 28 3.95 10.49 2.16
CA THR A 28 3.56 9.32 1.36
C THR A 28 2.88 8.30 2.25
N VAL A 29 1.72 7.81 1.82
CA VAL A 29 1.06 6.65 2.43
C VAL A 29 1.41 5.41 1.61
N VAL A 30 1.84 4.34 2.27
CA VAL A 30 2.19 3.08 1.64
C VAL A 30 1.26 1.99 2.18
N ASP A 31 0.52 1.34 1.29
CA ASP A 31 -0.21 0.12 1.59
C ASP A 31 0.72 -1.07 1.36
N GLY A 32 0.94 -1.88 2.40
CA GLY A 32 1.76 -3.07 2.39
C GLY A 32 0.90 -4.32 2.57
N TYR A 33 1.17 -5.35 1.77
CA TYR A 33 0.47 -6.64 1.87
C TYR A 33 1.47 -7.78 1.94
N GLY A 34 1.24 -8.70 2.88
CA GLY A 34 1.93 -9.97 2.96
C GLY A 34 1.40 -10.79 4.13
N PRO A 35 1.32 -12.12 4.01
CA PRO A 35 1.11 -12.98 5.16
C PRO A 35 2.36 -13.02 6.06
N THR A 36 2.21 -13.52 7.29
CA THR A 36 3.33 -13.67 8.24
C THR A 36 4.46 -14.52 7.67
N GLU A 37 4.11 -15.56 6.90
CA GLU A 37 5.02 -16.52 6.27
C GLU A 37 5.97 -15.86 5.26
N THR A 38 5.61 -14.71 4.70
CA THR A 38 6.47 -13.91 3.81
C THR A 38 7.16 -12.75 4.54
N THR A 39 7.19 -12.77 5.88
CA THR A 39 7.83 -11.75 6.73
C THR A 39 7.18 -10.36 6.62
N THR A 40 5.95 -10.25 7.10
CA THR A 40 5.13 -9.01 7.19
C THR A 40 4.60 -8.49 5.86
N PHE A 41 5.45 -8.07 4.92
CA PHE A 41 5.00 -7.53 3.64
C PHE A 41 5.77 -8.19 2.49
N ALA A 42 5.05 -8.57 1.44
CA ALA A 42 5.58 -9.08 0.19
C ALA A 42 5.40 -8.09 -0.97
N THR A 43 4.36 -7.25 -0.92
CA THR A 43 4.10 -6.20 -1.89
C THR A 43 3.86 -4.86 -1.21
N SER A 44 4.08 -3.77 -1.95
CA SER A 44 3.69 -2.43 -1.49
C SER A 44 3.22 -1.53 -2.62
N TYR A 45 2.37 -0.56 -2.28
CA TYR A 45 1.87 0.48 -3.16
C TYR A 45 1.94 1.86 -2.50
N ALA A 46 2.68 2.79 -3.11
CA ALA A 46 2.90 4.13 -2.56
C ALA A 46 1.96 5.17 -3.20
N LEU A 47 1.36 6.00 -2.36
CA LEU A 47 0.44 7.08 -2.71
C LEU A 47 0.93 8.39 -2.08
N ALA A 48 1.19 9.40 -2.91
CA ALA A 48 1.67 10.72 -2.48
C ALA A 48 0.76 11.88 -2.91
N ASP A 49 -0.22 11.62 -3.77
CA ASP A 49 -1.16 12.62 -4.27
C ASP A 49 -2.60 12.18 -3.95
N PRO A 50 -3.38 12.96 -3.16
CA PRO A 50 -4.77 12.64 -2.84
C PRO A 50 -5.66 12.52 -4.09
N ALA A 51 -5.39 13.24 -5.17
CA ALA A 51 -6.17 13.18 -6.41
C ALA A 51 -5.90 11.90 -7.21
N ALA A 52 -4.76 11.25 -6.99
CA ALA A 52 -4.36 10.02 -7.66
C ALA A 52 -4.78 8.74 -6.91
N VAL A 53 -5.42 8.87 -5.74
CA VAL A 53 -5.85 7.71 -4.95
C VAL A 53 -7.05 7.02 -5.63
N PRO A 54 -6.91 5.75 -6.07
CA PRO A 54 -7.99 5.02 -6.74
C PRO A 54 -9.16 4.70 -5.78
N ALA A 55 -10.27 4.20 -6.32
CA ALA A 55 -11.42 3.78 -5.51
C ALA A 55 -11.09 2.58 -4.60
N THR A 56 -10.23 1.68 -5.08
CA THR A 56 -9.70 0.53 -4.34
C THR A 56 -8.19 0.64 -4.33
N VAL A 57 -7.59 0.66 -3.12
CA VAL A 57 -6.13 0.73 -2.97
C VAL A 57 -5.52 -0.61 -3.41
N PRO A 58 -4.59 -0.63 -4.38
CA PRO A 58 -3.91 -1.85 -4.79
C PRO A 58 -2.91 -2.30 -3.73
N ILE A 59 -2.69 -3.61 -3.61
CA ILE A 59 -1.60 -4.17 -2.80
C ILE A 59 -0.21 -3.95 -3.44
N GLY A 60 -0.18 -3.49 -4.70
CA GLY A 60 1.02 -3.00 -5.37
C GLY A 60 1.92 -4.07 -5.98
N HIS A 61 3.23 -3.82 -5.90
CA HIS A 61 4.27 -4.61 -6.56
C HIS A 61 5.17 -5.30 -5.54
N PRO A 62 5.83 -6.42 -5.91
CA PRO A 62 6.76 -7.12 -5.02
C PRO A 62 7.83 -6.17 -4.47
N LEU A 63 8.18 -6.35 -3.20
CA LEU A 63 9.38 -5.76 -2.63
C LEU A 63 10.64 -6.35 -3.27
N ASP A 64 11.78 -5.69 -3.04
CA ASP A 64 13.08 -6.19 -3.49
C ASP A 64 13.30 -7.64 -3.04
N ASP A 65 13.87 -8.45 -3.93
CA ASP A 65 14.12 -9.89 -3.77
C ASP A 65 12.87 -10.77 -3.51
N MET A 66 11.65 -10.21 -3.60
CA MET A 66 10.40 -10.95 -3.52
C MET A 66 9.81 -11.25 -4.90
N ARG A 67 9.01 -12.31 -4.98
CA ARG A 67 8.26 -12.67 -6.19
C ARG A 67 6.81 -12.93 -5.86
N VAL A 68 5.93 -12.46 -6.74
CA VAL A 68 4.49 -12.70 -6.67
C VAL A 68 4.04 -13.41 -7.93
N HIS A 69 3.21 -14.43 -7.75
CA HIS A 69 2.65 -15.22 -8.82
C HIS A 69 1.13 -15.26 -8.64
N VAL A 70 0.40 -14.92 -9.70
CA VAL A 70 -1.04 -15.20 -9.79
C VAL A 70 -1.17 -16.51 -10.55
N LEU A 71 -1.61 -17.53 -9.86
CA LEU A 71 -1.78 -18.89 -10.39
C LEU A 71 -3.25 -19.15 -10.67
N ASP A 72 -3.54 -19.96 -11.68
CA ASP A 72 -4.87 -20.55 -11.83
C ASP A 72 -5.00 -21.81 -10.96
N ALA A 73 -6.12 -22.53 -11.08
CA ALA A 73 -6.38 -23.72 -10.27
C ALA A 73 -5.71 -25.00 -10.80
N ARG A 74 -4.94 -24.93 -11.89
CA ARG A 74 -4.33 -26.08 -12.57
C ARG A 74 -2.82 -26.17 -12.37
#